data_AF-A0A2V6Y863-F1
#
_entry.id   AF-A0A2V6Y863-F1
#
_cell.length_a   1.000
_cell.length_b   1.000
_cell.length_c   1.000
_cell.angle_alpha   90.00
_cell.angle_beta   90.00
_cell.angle_gamma   90.00
#
_symmetry.space_group_name_H-M   'P 1'
#
loop_
_entity.id
_entity.type
_entity.pdbx_description
1 polymer ?
#
loop_
_entity_poly.entity_id
_entity_poly.type
_entity_poly.pdbx_seq_one_letter_code
_entity_poly.pdbx_strand_id
1 'polypeptide(L)'
;MVVVADGVVDAMVAEREAESQSADSLFVGLDFLKATPHTEGERRFVHFEASNDALDQEGERILKSALFADRAFYLEKGNIDLEHLTILGYRMVDPATGRLLIKNPRDYEIGLRVEVRDTAHVIFAKGEIYRGHEQADKIWHSITTQKPPPQPGVGT
;
A
#
# COMPACT_ATOMS: atom_id res chain seq x y z
N MET A 1 -53.52 -4.96 -23.05
CA MET A 1 -53.10 -3.57 -22.78
C MET A 1 -53.02 -3.41 -21.28
N VAL A 2 -51.82 -3.60 -20.72
CA VAL A 2 -51.57 -3.43 -19.28
C VAL A 2 -50.71 -2.19 -19.17
N VAL A 3 -51.29 -1.15 -18.57
CA VAL A 3 -50.57 0.05 -18.14
C VAL A 3 -49.87 -0.33 -16.84
N VAL A 4 -48.54 -0.44 -16.89
CA VAL A 4 -47.73 -0.57 -15.67
C VAL A 4 -47.36 0.85 -15.24
N ALA A 5 -47.73 1.17 -14.00
CA ALA A 5 -47.57 2.48 -13.40
C ALA A 5 -46.10 2.87 -13.25
N ASP A 6 -45.81 4.08 -13.71
CA ASP A 6 -44.54 4.81 -13.75
C ASP A 6 -44.13 5.32 -12.35
N GLY A 7 -44.10 4.43 -11.35
CA GLY A 7 -43.88 4.82 -9.95
C GLY A 7 -43.13 3.81 -9.08
N VAL A 8 -42.77 2.64 -9.63
CA VAL A 8 -41.98 1.63 -8.91
C VAL A 8 -40.49 1.73 -9.25
N VAL A 9 -40.16 2.27 -10.43
CA VAL A 9 -38.76 2.38 -10.89
C VAL A 9 -38.02 3.50 -10.14
N ASP A 10 -38.68 4.62 -9.84
CA ASP A 10 -38.05 5.74 -9.13
C ASP A 10 -37.70 5.42 -7.67
N ALA A 11 -38.50 4.59 -6.99
CA ALA A 11 -38.20 4.18 -5.62
C ALA A 11 -36.98 3.23 -5.53
N MET A 12 -36.78 2.36 -6.53
CA MET A 12 -35.63 1.43 -6.56
C MET A 12 -34.33 2.11 -7.02
N VAL A 13 -34.41 3.21 -7.76
CA VAL A 13 -33.23 4.04 -8.10
C VAL A 13 -32.82 4.90 -6.91
N ALA A 14 -33.79 5.47 -6.16
CA ALA A 14 -33.50 6.27 -4.96
C ALA A 14 -32.86 5.45 -3.82
N GLU A 15 -33.28 4.18 -3.63
CA GLU A 15 -32.65 3.32 -2.60
C GLU A 15 -31.25 2.83 -3.00
N ARG A 16 -30.95 2.69 -4.31
CA ARG A 16 -29.60 2.35 -4.78
C ARG A 16 -28.61 3.51 -4.77
N GLU A 17 -29.10 4.75 -4.80
CA GLU A 17 -28.26 5.95 -4.67
C GLU A 17 -27.95 6.30 -3.20
N ALA A 18 -28.71 5.77 -2.25
CA ALA A 18 -28.48 5.98 -0.81
C ALA A 18 -27.48 5.00 -0.18
N GLU A 19 -27.29 3.80 -0.74
CA GLU A 19 -26.34 2.79 -0.21
C GLU A 19 -24.92 2.89 -0.80
N SER A 20 -24.65 3.84 -1.71
CA SER A 20 -23.33 4.01 -2.35
C SER A 20 -22.44 5.06 -1.67
N GLN A 21 -22.77 5.53 -0.47
CA GLN A 21 -22.02 6.60 0.21
C GLN A 21 -21.58 6.31 1.65
N SER A 22 -21.54 5.05 2.08
CA SER A 22 -20.55 4.68 3.12
C SER A 22 -19.23 4.38 2.42
N ALA A 23 -18.56 5.44 1.97
CA ALA A 23 -17.12 5.37 1.79
C ALA A 23 -16.57 5.00 3.16
N ASP A 24 -16.26 3.72 3.34
CA ASP A 24 -15.49 3.19 4.46
C ASP A 24 -14.12 3.85 4.34
N SER A 25 -14.06 5.08 4.81
CA SER A 25 -12.85 5.86 4.94
C SER A 25 -12.18 5.26 6.14
N LEU A 26 -11.36 4.25 5.88
CA LEU A 26 -10.36 3.81 6.81
C LEU A 26 -9.43 5.01 7.04
N PHE A 27 -9.75 5.80 8.06
CA PHE A 27 -8.88 6.85 8.57
C PHE A 27 -7.68 6.16 9.22
N VAL A 28 -6.70 5.82 8.39
CA VAL A 28 -5.34 5.56 8.85
C VAL A 28 -4.84 6.91 9.36
N GLY A 29 -4.82 7.09 10.68
CA GLY A 29 -4.24 8.29 11.30
C GLY A 29 -2.85 8.55 10.70
N LEU A 30 -2.41 9.80 10.58
CA LEU A 30 -1.14 10.09 9.92
C LEU A 30 0.09 9.61 10.68
N ASP A 31 -0.11 9.26 11.96
CA ASP A 31 0.84 8.52 12.77
C ASP A 31 1.06 7.08 12.26
N PHE A 32 0.25 6.60 11.31
CA PHE A 32 0.35 5.30 10.66
C PHE A 32 0.77 5.35 9.19
N LEU A 33 0.95 6.55 8.59
CA LEU A 33 1.56 6.62 7.26
C LEU A 33 3.06 6.34 7.41
N LYS A 34 3.41 5.06 7.48
CA LYS A 34 4.78 4.61 7.67
C LYS A 34 5.68 4.95 6.49
N ALA A 35 5.20 5.58 5.41
CA ALA A 35 5.94 5.80 4.18
C ALA A 35 6.09 7.30 3.84
N THR A 36 7.33 7.77 3.76
CA THR A 36 7.68 9.14 3.34
C THR A 36 8.31 9.13 1.94
N PRO A 37 7.67 9.73 0.92
CA PRO A 37 8.27 9.86 -0.39
C PRO A 37 9.42 10.87 -0.39
N HIS A 38 10.47 10.59 -1.15
CA HIS A 38 11.65 11.44 -1.29
C HIS A 38 12.22 11.32 -2.71
N THR A 39 12.80 12.39 -3.24
CA THR A 39 13.44 12.36 -4.58
C THR A 39 14.91 12.73 -4.47
N GLU A 40 15.77 11.96 -5.14
CA GLU A 40 17.19 12.31 -5.30
C GLU A 40 17.49 12.36 -6.80
N GLY A 41 17.61 13.58 -7.34
CA GLY A 41 17.63 13.79 -8.79
C GLY A 41 16.36 13.25 -9.44
N GLU A 42 16.51 12.39 -10.44
CA GLU A 42 15.38 11.73 -11.09
C GLU A 42 14.90 10.47 -10.36
N ARG A 43 15.60 9.99 -9.33
CA ARG A 43 15.22 8.74 -8.66
C ARG A 43 14.12 9.00 -7.64
N ARG A 44 13.22 8.02 -7.50
CA ARG A 44 12.06 8.07 -6.62
C ARG A 44 12.29 7.13 -5.47
N PHE A 45 12.30 7.64 -4.25
CA PHE A 45 12.49 6.85 -3.05
C PHE A 45 11.28 6.90 -2.14
N VAL A 46 11.01 5.79 -1.48
CA VAL A 46 10.09 5.71 -0.36
C VAL A 46 10.89 5.25 0.86
N HIS A 47 10.79 6.00 1.95
CA HIS A 47 11.33 5.59 3.24
C HIS A 47 10.18 5.06 4.06
N PHE A 48 10.31 3.87 4.64
CA PHE A 48 9.27 3.36 5.51
C PHE A 48 9.75 2.72 6.79
N GLU A 49 8.97 2.94 7.85
CA GLU A 49 9.14 2.27 9.14
C GLU A 49 8.69 0.82 9.00
N ALA A 50 9.60 -0.12 9.21
CA ALA A 50 9.33 -1.56 9.12
C ALA A 50 8.96 -2.19 10.49
N SER A 51 9.41 -1.60 11.60
CA SER A 51 9.11 -2.06 12.97
C SER A 51 9.43 -0.94 13.97
N ASN A 52 8.64 -0.84 15.06
CA ASN A 52 8.83 0.15 16.13
C ASN A 52 8.53 -0.45 17.51
N ASP A 53 9.60 -0.88 18.18
CA ASP A 53 9.56 -1.55 19.49
C ASP A 53 8.87 -0.72 20.60
N ALA A 54 8.70 0.59 20.42
CA ALA A 54 8.05 1.45 21.40
C ALA A 54 6.53 1.58 21.20
N LEU A 55 6.03 1.31 19.99
CA LEU A 55 4.61 1.42 19.63
C LEU A 55 3.93 0.07 19.43
N ASP A 56 4.69 -0.98 19.10
CA ASP A 56 4.17 -2.32 18.84
C ASP A 56 3.61 -2.91 20.17
N GLN A 57 2.28 -2.83 20.34
CA GLN A 57 1.59 -2.97 21.64
C GLN A 57 1.47 -4.40 22.18
N GLU A 58 1.87 -5.43 21.44
CA GLU A 58 1.58 -6.82 21.82
C GLU A 58 2.68 -7.54 22.58
N GLY A 59 3.74 -6.88 23.08
CA GLY A 59 4.80 -7.54 23.86
C GLY A 59 5.58 -8.61 23.08
N GLU A 60 5.16 -8.90 21.87
CA GLU A 60 5.93 -9.45 20.78
C GLU A 60 6.99 -8.39 20.45
N ARG A 61 8.16 -8.53 21.08
CA ARG A 61 9.39 -8.30 20.31
C ARG A 61 9.35 -9.27 19.13
N ILE A 62 8.56 -9.01 18.09
CA ILE A 62 8.95 -9.46 16.75
C ILE A 62 10.29 -8.80 16.57
N LEU A 63 11.32 -9.61 16.79
CA LEU A 63 12.67 -9.19 17.09
C LEU A 63 13.10 -8.23 16.00
N LYS A 64 13.06 -6.93 16.26
CA LYS A 64 13.74 -5.89 15.49
C LYS A 64 15.14 -6.37 15.07
N SER A 65 15.81 -7.08 15.98
CA SER A 65 17.08 -7.77 15.75
C SER A 65 17.01 -8.93 14.74
N ALA A 66 15.94 -9.74 14.71
CA ALA A 66 15.72 -10.76 13.68
C ALA A 66 15.40 -10.14 12.31
N LEU A 67 14.52 -9.13 12.26
CA LEU A 67 14.22 -8.40 11.02
C LEU A 67 15.49 -7.74 10.46
N PHE A 68 16.31 -7.16 11.33
CA PHE A 68 17.59 -6.59 10.92
C PHE A 68 18.65 -7.65 10.59
N ALA A 69 18.64 -8.82 11.24
CA ALA A 69 19.54 -9.92 10.90
C ALA A 69 19.28 -10.42 9.47
N ASP A 70 18.02 -10.45 9.04
CA ASP A 70 17.62 -10.91 7.70
C ASP A 70 17.75 -9.83 6.61
N ARG A 71 18.24 -8.62 6.95
CA ARG A 71 18.34 -7.49 6.01
C ARG A 71 19.13 -7.81 4.74
N ALA A 72 20.17 -8.65 4.84
CA ALA A 72 20.98 -9.01 3.69
C ALA A 72 20.15 -9.83 2.69
N PHE A 73 19.38 -10.80 3.20
CA PHE A 73 18.45 -11.57 2.40
C PHE A 73 17.34 -10.69 1.82
N TYR A 74 16.76 -9.78 2.61
CA TYR A 74 15.77 -8.82 2.12
C TYR A 74 16.32 -7.94 0.99
N LEU A 75 17.51 -7.36 1.15
CA LEU A 75 18.16 -6.52 0.14
C LEU A 75 18.53 -7.30 -1.13
N GLU A 76 18.88 -8.58 -1.00
CA GLU A 76 19.23 -9.42 -2.16
C GLU A 76 17.98 -9.99 -2.86
N LYS A 77 17.02 -10.55 -2.11
CA LYS A 77 15.94 -11.40 -2.64
C LYS A 77 14.51 -10.88 -2.52
N GLY A 78 14.25 -9.92 -1.63
CA GLY A 78 12.91 -9.31 -1.53
C GLY A 78 12.44 -8.62 -2.82
N ASN A 79 11.33 -7.91 -2.72
CA ASN A 79 10.80 -7.02 -3.74
C ASN A 79 9.94 -5.96 -3.05
N ILE A 80 9.69 -4.83 -3.72
CA ILE A 80 8.61 -3.93 -3.31
C ILE A 80 7.48 -4.21 -4.27
N ASP A 81 6.41 -4.81 -3.77
CA ASP A 81 5.26 -5.18 -4.57
C ASP A 81 3.93 -4.84 -3.93
N LEU A 82 2.91 -4.92 -4.76
CA LEU A 82 1.52 -4.73 -4.36
C LEU A 82 0.94 -6.07 -3.95
N GLU A 83 0.47 -6.15 -2.70
CA GLU A 83 -0.32 -7.29 -2.19
C GLU A 83 0.38 -8.66 -2.37
N HIS A 84 1.72 -8.69 -2.37
CA HIS A 84 2.52 -9.89 -2.62
C HIS A 84 2.27 -10.57 -3.98
N LEU A 85 1.61 -9.88 -4.91
CA LEU A 85 1.13 -10.46 -6.17
C LEU A 85 2.25 -10.83 -7.12
N THR A 86 3.45 -10.28 -6.97
CA THR A 86 4.60 -10.68 -7.78
C THR A 86 4.93 -12.16 -7.58
N ILE A 87 4.81 -12.65 -6.35
CA ILE A 87 5.15 -14.03 -5.98
C ILE A 87 3.89 -14.90 -5.97
N LEU A 88 2.83 -14.44 -5.29
CA LEU A 88 1.60 -15.22 -5.12
C LEU A 88 0.81 -15.34 -6.43
N GLY A 89 0.90 -14.34 -7.30
CA GLY A 89 0.22 -14.33 -8.58
C GLY A 89 0.52 -15.52 -9.48
N TYR A 90 1.74 -16.06 -9.41
CA TYR A 90 2.12 -17.28 -10.14
C TYR A 90 1.43 -18.55 -9.61
N ARG A 91 0.84 -18.49 -8.41
CA ARG A 91 0.09 -19.59 -7.78
C ARG A 91 -1.43 -19.40 -7.91
N MET A 92 -1.87 -18.23 -8.34
CA MET A 92 -3.28 -17.91 -8.55
C MET A 92 -3.72 -18.42 -9.92
N VAL A 93 -4.22 -19.66 -9.96
CA VAL A 93 -4.63 -20.35 -11.19
C VAL A 93 -6.13 -20.62 -11.16
N ASP A 94 -6.81 -20.35 -12.27
CA ASP A 94 -8.19 -20.76 -12.49
C ASP A 94 -8.25 -22.30 -12.63
N PRO A 95 -8.97 -23.01 -11.76
CA PRO A 95 -9.03 -24.47 -11.80
C PRO A 95 -9.71 -25.02 -13.07
N ALA A 96 -10.57 -24.25 -13.73
CA ALA A 96 -11.27 -24.68 -14.93
C ALA A 96 -10.41 -24.55 -16.19
N THR A 97 -9.59 -23.49 -16.27
CA THR A 97 -8.80 -23.18 -17.48
C THR A 97 -7.30 -23.49 -17.34
N GLY A 98 -6.81 -23.69 -16.10
CA GLY A 98 -5.39 -23.87 -15.80
C GLY A 98 -4.55 -22.62 -16.04
N ARG A 99 -5.18 -21.46 -16.28
CA ARG A 99 -4.50 -20.18 -16.58
C ARG A 99 -4.36 -19.34 -15.32
N LEU A 100 -3.36 -18.46 -15.31
CA LEU A 100 -3.21 -17.48 -14.24
C LEU A 100 -4.43 -16.55 -14.18
N LEU A 101 -4.89 -16.26 -12.96
CA LEU A 101 -5.97 -15.30 -12.68
C LEU A 101 -5.52 -13.86 -12.96
N ILE A 102 -4.22 -13.59 -12.81
CA ILE A 102 -3.62 -12.31 -13.18
C ILE A 102 -2.75 -12.48 -14.43
N LYS A 103 -2.84 -11.51 -15.33
CA LYS A 103 -2.21 -11.59 -16.66
C LYS A 103 -0.68 -11.72 -16.57
N ASN A 104 -0.05 -10.90 -15.74
CA ASN A 104 1.39 -10.93 -15.52
C ASN A 104 1.70 -10.50 -14.07
N PRO A 105 2.09 -11.45 -13.19
CA PRO A 105 2.47 -11.12 -11.81
C PRO A 105 3.58 -10.08 -11.68
N ARG A 106 4.50 -9.99 -12.65
CA ARG A 106 5.59 -8.98 -12.60
C ARG A 106 5.12 -7.55 -12.70
N ASP A 107 3.93 -7.30 -13.23
CA ASP A 107 3.37 -5.94 -13.31
C ASP A 107 3.02 -5.38 -11.92
N TYR A 108 3.12 -6.20 -10.87
CA TYR A 108 2.89 -5.80 -9.47
C TYR A 108 4.18 -5.53 -8.70
N GLU A 109 5.35 -5.79 -9.29
CA GLU A 109 6.63 -5.38 -8.72
C GLU A 109 6.86 -3.90 -9.06
N ILE A 110 6.90 -3.05 -8.04
CA ILE A 110 6.90 -1.58 -8.21
C ILE A 110 8.23 -0.94 -7.84
N GLY A 111 9.18 -1.70 -7.29
CA GLY A 111 10.44 -1.13 -6.87
C GLY A 111 11.45 -2.11 -6.28
N LEU A 112 12.60 -1.55 -5.94
CA LEU A 112 13.75 -2.25 -5.38
C LEU A 112 14.01 -1.80 -3.96
N ARG A 113 14.57 -2.69 -3.15
CA ARG A 113 15.05 -2.36 -1.82
C ARG A 113 16.45 -1.79 -1.95
N VAL A 114 16.69 -0.69 -1.27
CA VAL A 114 17.95 0.05 -1.39
C VAL A 114 18.73 -0.01 -0.09
N GLU A 115 18.02 0.10 1.04
CA GLU A 115 18.69 0.20 2.34
C GLU A 115 17.77 -0.29 3.45
N VAL A 116 18.38 -0.83 4.51
CA VAL A 116 17.73 -1.08 5.80
C VAL A 116 18.65 -0.54 6.90
N ARG A 117 18.10 0.30 7.77
CA ARG A 117 18.82 0.93 8.89
C ARG A 117 18.17 0.54 10.21
N ASP A 118 19.03 0.33 11.19
CA ASP A 118 18.65 0.16 12.59
C ASP A 118 18.88 1.47 13.34
N THR A 119 17.84 1.97 14.02
CA THR A 119 17.89 3.08 14.98
C THR A 119 17.42 2.60 16.34
N ALA A 120 17.60 3.35 17.43
CA ALA A 120 17.34 2.88 18.80
C ALA A 120 16.05 2.05 18.96
N HIS A 121 14.92 2.52 18.41
CA HIS A 121 13.62 1.85 18.54
C HIS A 121 13.00 1.40 17.22
N VAL A 122 13.59 1.77 16.08
CA VAL A 122 12.91 1.69 14.78
C VAL A 122 13.81 1.08 13.72
N ILE A 123 13.30 0.12 12.94
CA ILE A 123 13.91 -0.28 11.67
C ILE A 123 13.31 0.55 10.55
N PHE A 124 14.17 1.22 9.78
CA PHE A 124 13.79 1.92 8.57
C PHE A 124 14.24 1.15 7.34
N ALA A 125 13.37 1.02 6.36
CA ALA A 125 13.71 0.55 5.02
C ALA A 125 13.60 1.71 4.02
N LYS A 126 14.47 1.69 3.02
CA LYS A 126 14.44 2.59 1.87
C LYS A 126 14.22 1.76 0.62
N GLY A 127 13.25 2.17 -0.18
CA GLY A 127 12.93 1.57 -1.47
C GLY A 127 13.08 2.58 -2.60
N GLU A 128 13.57 2.14 -3.75
CA GLU A 128 13.49 2.89 -5.01
C GLU A 128 12.26 2.42 -5.79
N ILE A 129 11.42 3.36 -6.22
CA ILE A 129 10.21 3.11 -7.00
C ILE A 129 10.51 3.30 -8.48
N TYR A 130 10.06 2.34 -9.30
CA TYR A 130 10.27 2.39 -10.75
C TYR A 130 9.59 3.59 -11.41
N ARG A 131 10.16 4.00 -12.56
CA ARG A 131 9.59 5.01 -13.46
C ARG A 131 9.13 4.36 -14.75
N GLY A 132 8.03 4.88 -15.32
CA GLY A 132 7.48 4.36 -16.57
C GLY A 132 6.83 2.97 -16.40
N HIS A 133 6.59 2.57 -15.16
CA HIS A 133 5.90 1.35 -14.81
C HIS A 133 4.55 1.73 -14.22
N GLU A 134 3.46 1.33 -14.87
CA GLU A 134 2.11 1.88 -14.62
C GLU A 134 1.71 1.84 -13.15
N GLN A 135 1.90 0.70 -12.48
CA GLN A 135 1.52 0.55 -11.07
C GLN A 135 2.44 1.35 -10.14
N ALA A 136 3.73 1.44 -10.46
CA ALA A 136 4.70 2.22 -9.69
C ALA A 136 4.40 3.72 -9.80
N ASP A 137 4.05 4.19 -11.00
CA ASP A 137 3.66 5.58 -11.26
C ASP A 137 2.37 5.96 -10.50
N LYS A 138 1.37 5.07 -10.46
CA LYS A 138 0.12 5.28 -9.70
C LYS A 138 0.38 5.43 -8.20
N ILE A 139 1.15 4.52 -7.61
CA ILE A 139 1.51 4.58 -6.19
C ILE A 139 2.28 5.84 -5.88
N TRP A 140 3.31 6.14 -6.70
CA TRP A 140 4.11 7.35 -6.54
C TRP A 140 3.25 8.61 -6.56
N HIS A 141 2.33 8.71 -7.52
CA HIS A 141 1.41 9.85 -7.60
C HIS A 141 0.50 9.93 -6.35
N SER A 142 -0.03 8.80 -5.90
CA SER A 142 -0.88 8.73 -4.68
C SER A 142 -0.15 9.26 -3.45
N ILE A 143 1.07 8.78 -3.17
CA ILE A 143 1.80 9.14 -1.95
C ILE A 143 2.39 10.56 -1.99
N THR A 144 2.62 11.13 -3.18
CA THR A 144 3.14 12.50 -3.33
C THR A 144 2.06 13.57 -3.41
N THR A 145 0.84 13.20 -3.81
CA THR A 145 -0.29 14.15 -3.97
C THR A 145 -1.09 14.33 -2.67
N GLN A 146 -0.97 13.39 -1.74
CA GLN A 146 -1.51 13.56 -0.39
C GLN A 146 -0.79 14.72 0.31
N LYS A 147 -1.52 15.81 0.59
CA LYS A 147 -0.99 16.87 1.45
C LYS A 147 -0.89 16.33 2.89
N PRO A 148 0.24 16.48 3.58
CA PRO A 148 0.23 16.29 5.02
C PRO A 148 -0.78 17.29 5.62
N PRO A 149 -1.58 16.88 6.61
CA PRO A 149 -2.46 17.79 7.30
C PRO A 149 -1.61 18.85 7.99
N PRO A 150 -2.20 20.05 8.17
CA PRO A 150 -1.53 21.10 8.91
C PRO A 150 -1.09 20.55 10.27
N GLN A 151 0.20 20.66 10.57
CA GLN A 151 0.71 20.35 11.90
C GLN A 151 -0.09 21.22 12.90
N PRO A 152 -0.56 20.67 14.03
CA PRO A 152 -1.11 21.51 15.08
C PRO A 152 -0.02 22.52 15.46
N GLY A 153 -0.30 23.80 15.20
CA GLY A 153 0.66 24.87 15.42
C GLY A 153 1.20 24.78 16.84
N VAL A 154 2.52 24.78 16.96
CA VAL A 154 3.18 25.00 18.25
C VAL A 154 2.79 26.41 18.68
N GLY A 155 1.79 26.50 19.56
CA GLY A 155 1.43 27.74 20.23
C GLY A 155 2.64 28.20 21.03
N THR A 156 3.26 29.29 20.58
CA THR A 156 4.25 30.08 21.33
C THR A 156 3.58 30.85 22.44
#